data_AF-A0A6G0KDN0-F1
#
_entry.id   AF-A0A6G0KDN0-F1
#
_cell.length_a   1.000
_cell.length_b   1.000
_cell.length_c   1.000
_cell.angle_alpha   90.00
_cell.angle_beta   90.00
_cell.angle_gamma   90.00
#
_symmetry.space_group_name_H-M   'P 1'
#
loop_
_entity.id
_entity.type
_entity.pdbx_description
1 polymer ?
#
loop_
_entity_poly.entity_id
_entity_poly.type
_entity_poly.pdbx_seq_one_letter_code
_entity_poly.pdbx_strand_id
1 'polypeptide(L)'
;MEEDEEAAYAAALLGLVSIEEAFCLVSRVPDPRPALSLSGAFNFNALGDGDGRFSFRFWKCDVVRLHDALGLEAVYKLPSRVSVTDMEALCVVLRRLAYPGRYGDLCVHFGRSRPALCMIFRFMIDLLYS
;
A
#
# COMPACT_ATOMS: atom_id res chain seq x y z
N MET A 1 10.12 -19.58 -18.88
CA MET A 1 9.67 -19.50 -20.29
C MET A 1 9.36 -20.89 -20.80
N GLU A 2 10.32 -21.78 -21.06
CA GLU A 2 10.01 -23.15 -21.50
C GLU A 2 9.09 -23.91 -20.53
N GLU A 3 9.32 -23.82 -19.22
CA GLU A 3 8.47 -24.48 -18.20
C GLU A 3 7.04 -23.90 -18.12
N ASP A 4 6.87 -22.60 -18.37
CA ASP A 4 5.56 -21.93 -18.32
C ASP A 4 4.73 -22.27 -19.57
N GLU A 5 5.40 -22.44 -20.71
CA GLU A 5 4.80 -22.87 -21.97
C GLU A 5 4.29 -24.31 -21.87
N GLU A 6 5.13 -25.21 -21.38
CA GLU A 6 4.78 -26.61 -21.22
C GLU A 6 3.60 -26.80 -20.27
N ALA A 7 3.56 -26.03 -19.17
CA ALA A 7 2.43 -26.02 -18.24
C ALA A 7 1.13 -25.50 -18.87
N ALA A 8 1.20 -24.45 -19.69
CA ALA A 8 0.02 -23.89 -20.37
C ALA A 8 -0.53 -24.84 -21.44
N TYR A 9 0.33 -25.49 -22.22
CA TYR A 9 -0.09 -26.49 -23.21
C TYR A 9 -0.61 -27.77 -22.56
N ALA A 10 -0.02 -28.21 -21.45
CA ALA A 10 -0.53 -29.33 -20.67
C ALA A 10 -1.92 -29.03 -20.08
N ALA A 11 -2.17 -27.80 -19.62
CA ALA A 11 -3.49 -27.37 -19.15
C ALA A 11 -4.54 -27.39 -20.26
N ALA A 12 -4.16 -27.05 -21.50
CA ALA A 12 -5.03 -27.16 -22.67
C ALA A 12 -5.35 -28.62 -23.03
N LEU A 13 -4.36 -29.51 -22.97
CA LEU A 13 -4.55 -30.95 -23.19
C LEU A 13 -5.46 -31.59 -22.13
N LEU A 14 -5.41 -31.10 -20.89
CA LEU A 14 -6.30 -31.53 -19.80
C LEU A 14 -7.70 -30.90 -19.87
N GLY A 15 -7.96 -30.02 -20.85
CA GLY A 15 -9.25 -29.33 -21.00
C GLY A 15 -9.56 -28.32 -19.88
N LEU A 16 -8.55 -27.91 -19.10
CA LEU A 16 -8.70 -26.93 -18.03
C LEU A 16 -8.78 -25.50 -18.58
N VAL A 17 -8.23 -25.29 -19.77
CA VAL A 17 -8.05 -24.00 -20.42
C VAL A 17 -8.22 -24.21 -21.94
N SER A 18 -8.82 -23.27 -22.66
CA SER A 18 -8.92 -23.33 -24.13
C SER A 18 -7.54 -23.19 -24.79
N ILE A 19 -7.39 -23.69 -26.01
CA ILE A 19 -6.17 -23.48 -26.83
C ILE A 19 -5.89 -21.98 -27.02
N GLU A 20 -6.95 -21.18 -27.19
CA GLU A 20 -6.82 -19.71 -27.32
C GLU A 20 -6.33 -19.06 -26.01
N GLU A 21 -6.77 -19.58 -24.87
CA GLU A 21 -6.36 -19.08 -23.56
C GLU A 21 -4.91 -19.49 -23.23
N ALA A 22 -4.51 -20.73 -23.57
CA ALA A 22 -3.13 -21.18 -23.46
C ALA A 22 -2.19 -20.37 -24.35
N PHE A 23 -2.59 -20.07 -25.59
CA PHE A 23 -1.87 -19.18 -26.49
C PHE A 23 -1.71 -17.78 -25.88
N CYS A 24 -2.76 -17.23 -25.26
CA CYS A 24 -2.69 -15.94 -24.58
C CYS A 24 -1.77 -15.95 -23.34
N LEU A 25 -1.69 -17.06 -22.61
CA LEU A 25 -0.82 -17.21 -21.44
C LEU A 25 0.65 -17.27 -21.84
N VAL A 26 0.96 -18.00 -22.91
CA VAL A 26 2.32 -18.15 -23.46
C VAL A 26 2.79 -16.88 -24.17
N SER A 27 1.92 -16.26 -24.97
CA SER A 27 2.27 -15.08 -25.78
C SER A 27 2.39 -13.79 -24.98
N ARG A 28 1.92 -13.78 -23.72
CA ARG A 28 2.05 -12.62 -22.84
C ARG A 28 3.47 -12.53 -22.32
N VAL A 29 4.22 -11.55 -22.81
CA VAL A 29 5.40 -11.06 -22.08
C VAL A 29 4.91 -10.64 -20.70
N PRO A 30 5.44 -11.21 -19.59
CA PRO A 30 5.01 -10.80 -18.28
C PRO A 30 5.31 -9.31 -18.12
N ASP A 31 4.26 -8.50 -17.95
CA ASP A 31 4.43 -7.08 -17.66
C ASP A 31 5.30 -6.99 -16.41
N PRO A 32 6.51 -6.41 -16.50
CA PRO A 32 7.38 -6.32 -15.35
C PRO A 32 6.64 -5.52 -14.30
N ARG A 33 6.50 -6.10 -13.10
CA ARG A 33 5.91 -5.38 -11.97
C ARG A 33 6.66 -4.05 -11.85
N PRO A 34 5.99 -2.89 -11.90
CA PRO A 34 6.68 -1.61 -11.85
C PRO A 34 7.53 -1.60 -10.58
N ALA A 35 8.83 -1.37 -10.76
CA ALA A 35 9.76 -1.23 -9.66
C ALA A 35 9.38 0.04 -8.91
N LEU A 36 8.63 -0.12 -7.82
CA LEU A 36 8.32 0.98 -6.94
C LEU A 36 9.62 1.34 -6.23
N SER A 37 10.17 2.51 -6.52
CA SER A 37 11.22 3.08 -5.69
C SER A 37 10.60 3.41 -4.33
N LEU A 38 10.76 2.51 -3.36
CA LEU A 38 10.37 2.71 -1.97
C LEU A 38 11.40 3.57 -1.21
N SER A 39 12.18 4.38 -1.93
CA SER A 39 13.27 5.16 -1.35
C SER A 39 12.71 6.40 -0.68
N GLY A 40 12.99 6.55 0.61
CA GLY A 40 12.59 7.69 1.44
C GLY A 40 11.63 7.29 2.55
N ALA A 41 11.95 7.67 3.79
CA ALA A 41 11.00 7.59 4.89
C ALA A 41 9.97 8.72 4.75
N PHE A 42 8.69 8.42 4.98
CA PHE A 42 7.65 9.43 5.05
C PHE A 42 8.00 10.49 6.11
N ASN A 43 7.98 11.76 5.74
CA ASN A 43 8.21 12.88 6.65
C ASN A 43 7.06 13.87 6.58
N PHE A 44 6.20 13.84 7.60
CA PHE A 44 5.07 14.75 7.72
C PHE A 44 5.49 16.23 7.71
N ASN A 45 6.65 16.56 8.29
CA ASN A 45 7.13 17.94 8.36
C ASN A 45 7.54 18.48 6.99
N ALA A 46 7.91 17.61 6.04
CA ALA A 46 8.28 18.00 4.68
C ALA A 46 7.06 18.30 3.78
N LEU A 47 5.84 17.97 4.20
CA LEU A 47 4.63 18.28 3.43
C LEU A 47 4.31 19.77 3.47
N GLY A 48 3.97 20.33 2.32
CA GLY A 48 3.40 21.67 2.21
C GLY A 48 1.94 21.72 2.69
N ASP A 49 1.44 22.92 2.98
CA ASP A 49 0.07 23.10 3.50
C ASP A 49 -1.00 22.65 2.50
N GLY A 50 -0.77 22.85 1.20
CA GLY A 50 -1.66 22.37 0.13
C GLY A 50 -1.64 20.85 -0.06
N ASP A 51 -0.48 20.23 0.12
CA ASP A 51 -0.31 18.78 -0.05
C ASP A 51 -1.05 17.99 1.02
N GLY A 52 -1.09 18.51 2.26
CA GLY A 52 -1.87 17.91 3.34
C GLY A 52 -3.36 17.86 2.99
N ARG A 53 -3.91 18.95 2.47
CA ARG A 53 -5.32 19.01 2.09
C ARG A 53 -5.64 18.07 0.93
N PHE A 54 -4.79 18.01 -0.08
CA PHE A 54 -4.97 17.10 -1.21
C PHE A 54 -4.81 15.61 -0.80
N SER A 55 -3.84 15.33 0.06
CA SER A 55 -3.50 13.96 0.43
C SER A 55 -4.45 13.38 1.49
N PHE A 56 -4.81 14.18 2.50
CA PHE A 56 -5.52 13.73 3.70
C PHE A 56 -6.90 14.37 3.89
N ARG A 57 -7.29 15.36 3.06
CA ARG A 57 -8.49 16.22 3.24
C ARG A 57 -8.47 17.14 4.46
N PHE A 58 -7.35 17.19 5.18
CA PHE A 58 -7.11 18.06 6.32
C PHE A 58 -5.93 18.99 6.05
N TRP A 59 -5.96 20.18 6.64
CA TRP A 59 -4.76 21.02 6.69
C TRP A 59 -3.72 20.39 7.62
N LYS A 60 -2.45 20.71 7.41
CA LYS A 60 -1.34 20.19 8.23
C LYS A 60 -1.57 20.45 9.72
N CYS A 61 -1.99 21.67 10.07
CA CYS A 61 -2.34 22.04 11.44
C CYS A 61 -3.51 21.21 12.01
N ASP A 62 -4.51 20.90 11.20
CA ASP A 62 -5.65 20.08 11.64
C ASP A 62 -5.25 18.61 11.84
N VAL A 63 -4.32 18.08 11.05
CA VAL A 63 -3.77 16.74 11.28
C VAL A 63 -3.03 16.67 12.61
N VAL A 64 -2.25 17.70 12.96
CA VAL A 64 -1.58 17.79 14.27
C VAL A 64 -2.60 17.87 15.41
N ARG A 65 -3.63 18.71 15.27
CA ARG A 65 -4.69 18.81 16.28
C ARG A 65 -5.45 17.49 16.45
N LEU A 66 -5.70 16.78 15.34
CA LEU A 66 -6.35 15.47 15.37
C LEU A 66 -5.47 14.42 16.05
N HIS A 67 -4.17 14.41 15.75
CA HIS A 67 -3.19 13.57 16.39
C HIS A 67 -3.21 13.75 17.92
N ASP A 68 -3.15 14.99 18.38
CA ASP A 68 -3.15 15.32 19.81
C ASP A 68 -4.47 14.96 20.48
N ALA A 69 -5.60 15.15 19.81
CA ALA A 69 -6.92 14.80 20.31
C ALA A 69 -7.14 13.29 20.43
N LEU A 70 -6.50 12.49 19.57
CA LEU A 70 -6.56 11.03 19.61
C LEU A 70 -5.64 10.42 20.69
N GLY A 71 -4.67 11.18 21.21
CA GLY A 71 -3.77 10.70 22.26
C GLY A 71 -2.91 9.50 21.81
N LEU A 72 -2.44 9.51 20.57
CA LEU A 72 -1.66 8.42 19.99
C LEU A 72 -0.30 8.25 20.71
N GLU A 73 0.24 7.02 20.68
CA GLU A 73 1.54 6.70 21.28
C GLU A 73 2.68 6.99 20.30
N ALA A 74 3.82 7.48 20.81
CA ALA A 74 4.95 7.92 19.99
C ALA A 74 5.41 6.93 18.89
N VAL A 75 5.41 5.61 19.17
CA VAL A 75 5.85 4.58 18.21
C VAL A 75 5.08 3.28 18.43
N TYR A 76 4.51 2.74 17.35
CA TYR A 76 3.85 1.44 17.34
C TYR A 76 4.78 0.34 16.80
N LYS A 77 4.82 -0.79 17.52
CA LYS A 77 5.56 -2.00 17.10
C LYS A 77 4.56 -3.07 16.65
N LEU A 78 4.54 -3.35 15.35
CA LEU A 78 3.65 -4.36 14.77
C LEU A 78 4.31 -5.76 14.77
N PRO A 79 3.51 -6.85 14.74
CA PRO A 79 3.99 -8.24 14.84
C PRO A 79 5.05 -8.63 13.79
N SER A 80 5.05 -7.96 12.64
CA SER A 80 5.94 -8.20 11.50
C SER A 80 7.30 -7.48 11.60
N ARG A 81 7.72 -7.08 12.81
CA ARG A 81 8.90 -6.22 13.07
C ARG A 81 8.84 -4.86 12.37
N VAL A 82 7.64 -4.44 11.95
CA VAL A 82 7.42 -3.12 11.37
C VAL A 82 7.24 -2.14 12.52
N SER A 83 8.12 -1.15 12.61
CA SER A 83 7.92 0.02 13.46
C SER A 83 7.35 1.17 12.63
N VAL A 84 6.39 1.88 13.19
CA VAL A 84 5.79 3.07 12.57
C VAL A 84 5.62 4.15 13.63
N THR A 85 5.83 5.41 13.24
CA THR A 85 5.53 6.55 14.11
C THR A 85 4.02 6.75 14.18
N ASP A 86 3.54 7.31 15.29
CA ASP A 86 2.15 7.79 15.44
C ASP A 86 1.65 8.59 14.23
N MET A 87 2.41 9.60 13.84
CA MET A 87 2.06 10.54 12.78
C MET A 87 2.02 9.87 11.42
N GLU A 88 2.99 9.01 11.10
CA GLU A 88 2.96 8.23 9.87
C GLU A 88 1.74 7.29 9.85
N ALA A 89 1.45 6.61 10.95
CA ALA A 89 0.33 5.69 11.05
C ALA A 89 -1.01 6.41 10.88
N LEU A 90 -1.18 7.57 11.51
CA LEU A 90 -2.35 8.43 11.33
C LEU A 90 -2.48 8.88 9.87
N CYS A 91 -1.39 9.35 9.25
CA CYS A 91 -1.39 9.79 7.86
C CYS A 91 -1.77 8.65 6.88
N VAL A 92 -1.35 7.41 7.16
CA VAL A 92 -1.76 6.22 6.37
C VAL A 92 -3.27 6.03 6.43
N VAL A 93 -3.88 6.14 7.62
CA VAL A 93 -5.34 6.03 7.78
C VAL A 93 -6.05 7.17 7.07
N LEU A 94 -5.64 8.42 7.31
CA LEU A 94 -6.24 9.59 6.67
C LEU A 94 -6.18 9.51 5.15
N ARG A 95 -5.05 9.06 4.58
CA ARG A 95 -4.91 8.89 3.13
C ARG A 95 -5.89 7.86 2.58
N ARG A 96 -6.13 6.77 3.31
CA ARG A 96 -7.07 5.71 2.90
C ARG A 96 -8.53 6.14 3.01
N LEU A 97 -8.87 6.97 4.00
CA LEU A 97 -10.21 7.53 4.17
C LEU A 97 -10.48 8.70 3.20
N ALA A 98 -9.43 9.41 2.79
CA ALA A 98 -9.54 10.55 1.89
C ALA A 98 -9.95 10.14 0.47
N TYR A 99 -9.33 9.08 -0.07
CA TYR A 99 -9.58 8.64 -1.44
C TYR A 99 -9.32 7.14 -1.60
N PRO A 100 -10.18 6.40 -2.32
CA PRO A 100 -9.95 4.99 -2.64
C PRO A 100 -8.76 4.85 -3.61
N GLY A 101 -7.58 4.57 -3.06
CA GLY A 101 -6.35 4.30 -3.82
C GLY A 101 -5.82 2.88 -3.59
N ARG A 102 -5.04 2.37 -4.54
CA ARG A 102 -4.36 1.06 -4.37
C ARG A 102 -3.19 1.23 -3.41
N TYR A 103 -2.85 0.18 -2.66
CA TYR A 103 -1.64 0.23 -1.80
C TYR A 103 -0.36 0.48 -2.60
N GLY A 104 -0.32 0.10 -3.88
CA GLY A 104 0.82 0.40 -4.75
C GLY A 104 1.08 1.90 -4.91
N ASP A 105 0.04 2.72 -4.92
CA ASP A 105 0.17 4.17 -5.04
C ASP A 105 0.67 4.77 -3.71
N LEU A 106 0.17 4.23 -2.59
CA LEU A 106 0.61 4.62 -1.25
C LEU A 106 2.06 4.22 -0.98
N CYS A 107 2.55 3.13 -1.56
CA CYS A 107 3.93 2.69 -1.41
C CYS A 107 4.95 3.76 -1.80
N VAL A 108 4.68 4.50 -2.89
CA VAL A 108 5.55 5.59 -3.35
C VAL A 108 5.49 6.77 -2.38
N HIS A 109 4.30 7.07 -1.87
CA HIS A 109 4.10 8.21 -0.97
C HIS A 109 4.70 7.99 0.43
N PHE A 110 4.62 6.77 0.95
CA PHE A 110 5.07 6.45 2.30
C PHE A 110 6.45 5.75 2.35
N GLY A 111 6.98 5.29 1.21
CA GLY A 111 8.22 4.51 1.16
C GLY A 111 8.13 3.14 1.84
N ARG A 112 6.91 2.62 2.04
CA ARG A 112 6.64 1.35 2.72
C ARG A 112 6.12 0.30 1.74
N SER A 113 6.38 -0.96 2.01
CA SER A 113 5.83 -2.06 1.22
C SER A 113 4.31 -2.17 1.37
N ARG A 114 3.62 -2.72 0.34
CA ARG A 114 2.16 -2.90 0.37
C ARG A 114 1.68 -3.68 1.61
N PRO A 115 2.34 -4.79 2.02
CA PRO A 115 1.94 -5.51 3.23
C PRO A 115 2.10 -4.66 4.49
N ALA A 116 3.18 -3.88 4.61
CA ALA A 116 3.41 -3.01 5.76
C ALA A 116 2.29 -1.96 5.88
N LEU A 117 1.92 -1.30 4.79
CA LEU A 117 0.83 -0.32 4.79
C LEU A 117 -0.52 -0.94 5.16
N CYS A 118 -0.79 -2.16 4.69
CA CYS A 118 -2.00 -2.88 5.03
C CYS A 118 -2.07 -3.19 6.53
N MET A 119 -0.97 -3.67 7.11
CA MET A 119 -0.88 -3.95 8.52
C MET A 119 -1.00 -2.68 9.37
N ILE A 120 -0.34 -1.59 9.00
CA ILE A 120 -0.44 -0.30 9.69
C ILE A 120 -1.88 0.20 9.68
N PHE A 121 -2.54 0.20 8.51
CA PHE A 121 -3.93 0.63 8.40
C PHE A 121 -4.85 -0.19 9.29
N ARG A 122 -4.74 -1.52 9.23
CA ARG A 122 -5.57 -2.41 10.05
C ARG A 122 -5.35 -2.18 11.55
N PHE A 123 -4.09 -2.13 11.99
CA PHE A 123 -3.74 -1.87 13.39
C PHE A 123 -4.33 -0.54 13.89
N MET A 124 -4.21 0.54 13.11
CA MET A 124 -4.74 1.84 13.50
C MET A 124 -6.26 1.88 13.54
N ILE A 125 -6.93 1.19 12.62
CA ILE A 125 -8.39 1.05 12.67
C ILE A 125 -8.80 0.30 13.95
N ASP A 126 -8.15 -0.81 14.26
CA ASP A 126 -8.43 -1.58 15.48
C ASP A 126 -8.20 -0.73 16.74
N LEU A 127 -7.18 0.14 16.76
CA LEU A 127 -6.91 1.09 17.85
C LEU A 127 -7.96 2.21 17.95
N LEU A 128 -8.46 2.74 16.83
CA LEU A 128 -9.45 3.81 16.84
C LEU A 128 -10.84 3.35 17.28
N TYR A 129 -11.14 2.07 17.13
CA TYR A 129 -12.41 1.47 17.54
C TYR A 129 -12.34 0.77 18.91
N SER A 130 -11.18 0.77 19.57
CA SER A 130 -11.02 0.22 20.93
C SER A 130 -11.49 1.20 22.00
#